data_AF-A0A916JNC9-F1
#
_entry.id   AF-A0A916JNC9-F1
#
_cell.length_a   1.000
_cell.length_b   1.000
_cell.length_c   1.000
_cell.angle_alpha   90.00
_cell.angle_beta   90.00
_cell.angle_gamma   90.00
#
_symmetry.space_group_name_H-M   'P 1'
#
loop_
_entity.id
_entity.type
_entity.pdbx_description
1 polymer ?
#
loop_
_entity_poly.entity_id
_entity_poly.type
_entity_poly.pdbx_seq_one_letter_code
_entity_poly.pdbx_strand_id
1 'polypeptide(L)'
;MSIPVDKIILANKKMKRLTLLLLTLLGTTYFAQEDQVTKLKNLSETTFAKYVIEHEGGNEYSFNGCCADHYTIEKSSFRGDYLKFDFLRKGSSLTPGMYVPDEEAFPATFVRARYEGNQEMIEKYDVIERFNEDRIVFLGEWVYVLEWNSKDDFVIDKVLRAGEVSGAQAVKASFKAKKLMKQADHYATLKTYLDKAFAKQAELLPTWQKENSALIQKRLENKKKVLAEINGYNDAFWESEEGQAILQNNKNYENAQKSLVKIVNNSGHSIRLVGDGHGATTIENGQSKKFSCDINVYYSTRGPEETGAIADGKADLVYSANSKCNGELEIK
;
A
#
# COMPACT_ATOMS: atom_id res chain seq x y z
N MET A 1 67.12 40.34 -32.20
CA MET A 1 66.60 38.95 -32.22
C MET A 1 65.08 39.02 -32.09
N SER A 2 64.37 38.91 -33.20
CA SER A 2 62.91 38.93 -33.27
C SER A 2 62.38 37.52 -33.08
N ILE A 3 61.54 37.31 -32.06
CA ILE A 3 60.85 36.03 -31.86
C ILE A 3 59.76 35.92 -32.94
N PRO A 4 59.75 34.86 -33.77
CA PRO A 4 58.76 34.73 -34.83
C PRO A 4 57.35 34.60 -34.23
N VAL A 5 56.45 35.45 -34.72
CA VAL A 5 55.05 35.60 -34.27
C VAL A 5 54.29 34.27 -34.25
N ASP A 6 54.65 33.34 -35.13
CA ASP A 6 54.05 32.01 -35.21
C ASP A 6 54.29 31.13 -33.97
N LYS A 7 55.41 31.33 -33.27
CA LYS A 7 55.69 30.61 -32.01
C LYS A 7 54.85 31.15 -30.84
N ILE A 8 54.47 32.43 -30.88
CA ILE A 8 53.60 33.06 -29.87
C ILE A 8 52.14 32.60 -30.04
N ILE A 9 51.69 32.45 -31.29
CA ILE A 9 50.33 31.99 -31.61
C ILE A 9 50.14 30.50 -31.23
N LEU A 10 51.16 29.66 -31.47
CA LEU A 10 51.10 28.23 -31.14
C LEU A 10 51.12 27.97 -29.62
N ALA A 11 51.87 28.77 -28.86
CA ALA A 11 51.90 28.72 -27.40
C ALA A 11 50.54 29.11 -26.79
N ASN A 12 49.88 30.14 -27.33
CA ASN A 12 48.56 30.59 -26.87
C ASN A 12 47.44 29.57 -27.16
N LYS A 13 47.50 28.85 -28.28
CA LYS A 13 46.54 27.77 -28.61
C LYS A 13 46.71 26.53 -27.72
N LYS A 14 47.95 26.16 -27.38
CA LYS A 14 48.23 25.06 -26.43
C LYS A 14 47.86 25.42 -25.00
N MET A 15 48.11 26.66 -24.56
CA MET A 15 47.74 27.14 -23.22
C MET A 15 46.21 27.17 -23.05
N LYS A 16 45.45 27.70 -24.02
CA LYS A 16 43.97 27.70 -23.96
C LYS A 16 43.36 26.29 -23.94
N ARG A 17 43.97 25.31 -24.62
CA ARG A 17 43.52 23.90 -24.54
C ARG A 17 43.87 23.24 -23.20
N LEU A 18 45.00 23.62 -22.58
CA LEU A 18 45.38 23.13 -21.25
C LEU A 18 44.52 23.76 -20.14
N THR A 19 44.15 25.04 -20.26
CA THR A 19 43.24 25.71 -19.33
C THR A 19 41.81 25.17 -19.45
N LEU A 20 41.36 24.84 -20.66
CA LEU A 20 40.05 24.20 -20.87
C LEU A 20 40.01 22.75 -20.33
N LEU A 21 41.14 22.02 -20.39
CA LEU A 21 41.25 20.68 -19.79
C LEU A 21 41.39 20.71 -18.26
N LEU A 22 42.07 21.71 -17.69
CA LEU A 22 42.13 21.89 -16.23
C LEU A 22 40.81 22.38 -15.63
N LEU A 23 40.00 23.14 -16.37
CA LEU A 23 38.64 23.50 -15.94
C LEU A 23 37.66 22.32 -15.99
N THR A 24 37.89 21.31 -16.84
CA THR A 24 37.12 20.05 -16.80
C THR A 24 37.59 19.07 -15.72
N LEU A 25 38.83 19.18 -15.24
CA LEU A 25 39.37 18.34 -14.15
C LEU A 25 39.18 18.92 -12.75
N LEU A 26 38.86 20.21 -12.64
CA LEU A 26 38.42 20.86 -11.38
C LEU A 26 36.89 20.99 -11.28
N GLY A 27 36.17 20.44 -12.26
CA GLY A 27 34.70 20.39 -12.32
C GLY A 27 34.08 19.16 -11.67
N THR A 28 34.85 18.32 -10.96
CA THR A 28 34.27 17.44 -9.93
C THR A 28 34.05 18.27 -8.66
N THR A 29 33.27 19.35 -8.78
CA THR A 29 32.45 19.74 -7.63
C THR A 29 31.69 18.49 -7.27
N TYR A 30 31.97 17.94 -6.09
CA TYR A 30 31.04 17.08 -5.40
C TYR A 30 29.69 17.80 -5.47
N PHE A 31 28.85 17.47 -6.45
CA PHE A 31 27.44 17.75 -6.34
C PHE A 31 27.06 16.94 -5.11
N ALA A 32 27.00 17.61 -3.96
CA ALA A 32 26.53 17.02 -2.73
C ALA A 32 25.23 16.34 -3.10
N GLN A 33 25.17 15.01 -2.95
CA GLN A 33 23.99 14.26 -3.32
C GLN A 33 22.84 14.82 -2.50
N GLU A 34 21.92 15.52 -3.16
CA GLU A 34 20.74 16.04 -2.49
C GLU A 34 19.92 14.87 -1.94
N ASP A 35 19.56 14.95 -0.66
CA ASP A 35 18.59 14.05 -0.06
C ASP A 35 17.18 14.31 -0.60
N GLN A 36 16.26 13.40 -0.29
CA GLN A 36 14.87 13.49 -0.72
C GLN A 36 14.13 14.70 -0.14
N VAL A 37 14.53 15.22 1.02
CA VAL A 37 13.88 16.40 1.63
C VAL A 37 14.23 17.67 0.87
N THR A 38 15.47 17.80 0.40
CA THR A 38 15.93 18.88 -0.46
C THR A 38 15.21 18.83 -1.80
N LYS A 39 15.06 17.64 -2.38
CA LYS A 39 14.29 17.44 -3.61
C LYS A 39 12.81 17.80 -3.44
N LEU A 40 12.20 17.41 -2.33
CA LEU A 40 10.83 17.79 -2.00
C LEU A 40 10.69 19.31 -1.81
N LYS A 41 11.63 19.98 -1.13
CA LYS A 41 11.65 21.44 -0.97
C LYS A 41 11.65 22.14 -2.32
N ASN A 42 12.49 21.68 -3.25
CA ASN A 42 12.67 22.27 -4.58
C ASN A 42 11.55 21.94 -5.58
N LEU A 43 10.61 21.06 -5.22
CA LEU A 43 9.50 20.67 -6.07
C LEU A 43 8.50 21.83 -6.23
N SER A 44 8.48 22.51 -7.38
CA SER A 44 7.58 23.66 -7.61
C SER A 44 6.13 23.24 -7.87
N GLU A 45 5.97 22.07 -8.51
CA GLU A 45 4.68 21.54 -8.92
C GLU A 45 4.08 20.67 -7.81
N THR A 46 2.78 20.81 -7.58
CA THR A 46 2.06 20.03 -6.55
C THR A 46 1.18 18.95 -7.15
N THR A 47 0.86 19.04 -8.46
CA THR A 47 0.02 18.07 -9.17
C THR A 47 0.85 17.26 -10.15
N PHE A 48 0.59 15.94 -10.21
CA PHE A 48 1.36 14.99 -11.00
C PHE A 48 0.45 14.06 -11.80
N ALA A 49 0.72 13.89 -13.08
CA ALA A 49 0.03 12.93 -13.93
C ALA A 49 0.69 11.55 -13.84
N LYS A 50 -0.12 10.51 -13.62
CA LYS A 50 0.34 9.11 -13.58
C LYS A 50 0.55 8.56 -14.99
N TYR A 51 1.67 7.87 -15.21
CA TYR A 51 1.89 7.06 -16.41
C TYR A 51 1.40 5.62 -16.18
N VAL A 52 0.91 4.98 -17.25
CA VAL A 52 0.48 3.58 -17.22
C VAL A 52 1.71 2.71 -17.45
N ILE A 53 2.10 1.99 -16.40
CA ILE A 53 3.24 1.08 -16.38
C ILE A 53 2.74 -0.29 -15.92
N GLU A 54 3.30 -1.35 -16.48
CA GLU A 54 3.05 -2.74 -16.06
C GLU A 54 4.40 -3.42 -15.85
N HIS A 55 4.52 -4.14 -14.74
CA HIS A 55 5.72 -4.91 -14.40
C HIS A 55 5.65 -6.28 -15.09
N GLU A 56 6.63 -6.58 -15.94
CA GLU A 56 6.67 -7.81 -16.75
C GLU A 56 7.52 -8.91 -16.09
N GLY A 57 8.07 -8.62 -14.90
CA GLY A 57 9.00 -9.50 -14.18
C GLY A 57 10.45 -9.01 -14.25
N GLY A 58 11.23 -9.34 -13.21
CA GLY A 58 12.59 -8.85 -13.06
C GLY A 58 12.66 -7.32 -13.09
N ASN A 59 13.47 -6.78 -13.99
CA ASN A 59 13.67 -5.33 -14.14
C ASN A 59 12.92 -4.73 -15.35
N GLU A 60 12.01 -5.52 -15.95
CA GLU A 60 11.34 -5.13 -17.19
C GLU A 60 9.96 -4.52 -16.95
N TYR A 61 9.68 -3.45 -17.68
CA TYR A 61 8.42 -2.70 -17.59
C TYR A 61 7.88 -2.40 -18.99
N SER A 62 6.57 -2.56 -19.16
CA SER A 62 5.85 -2.07 -20.35
C SER A 62 5.12 -0.76 -20.05
N PHE A 63 4.84 0.00 -21.11
CA PHE A 63 4.35 1.38 -21.02
C PHE A 63 3.21 1.59 -22.02
N ASN A 64 2.01 1.83 -21.50
CA ASN A 64 0.76 1.74 -22.27
C ASN A 64 0.01 3.08 -22.42
N GLY A 65 0.43 4.14 -21.73
CA GLY A 65 -0.21 5.46 -21.84
C GLY A 65 0.12 6.39 -20.69
N CYS A 66 -0.63 7.49 -20.57
CA CYS A 66 -0.53 8.39 -19.42
C CYS A 66 -1.87 8.99 -19.03
N CYS A 67 -1.83 9.69 -17.90
CA CYS A 67 -2.71 10.80 -17.58
C CYS A 67 -4.17 10.40 -17.29
N ALA A 68 -4.41 9.14 -16.93
CA ALA A 68 -5.71 8.66 -16.45
C ALA A 68 -6.01 9.13 -15.03
N ASP A 69 -4.96 9.31 -14.22
CA ASP A 69 -5.03 9.76 -12.83
C ASP A 69 -4.07 10.92 -12.59
N HIS A 70 -4.47 11.80 -11.67
CA HIS A 70 -3.62 12.84 -11.11
C HIS A 70 -3.46 12.67 -9.62
N TYR A 71 -2.28 13.03 -9.12
CA TYR A 71 -1.95 12.97 -7.70
C TYR A 71 -1.49 14.35 -7.24
N THR A 72 -1.87 14.71 -6.03
CA THR A 72 -1.45 15.94 -5.36
C THR A 72 -0.46 15.62 -4.24
N ILE A 73 0.56 16.44 -4.11
CA ILE A 73 1.53 16.43 -3.00
C ILE A 73 1.36 17.71 -2.20
N GLU A 74 0.93 17.58 -0.95
CA GLU A 74 0.74 18.69 -0.02
C GLU A 74 1.81 18.63 1.07
N LYS A 75 2.75 19.57 1.02
CA LYS A 75 3.91 19.57 1.93
C LYS A 75 3.54 20.19 3.27
N SER A 76 4.07 19.65 4.35
CA SER A 76 3.99 20.24 5.68
C SER A 76 5.27 20.00 6.49
N SER A 77 5.48 20.82 7.52
CA SER A 77 6.65 20.70 8.39
C SER A 77 6.67 19.36 9.10
N PHE A 78 7.87 18.81 9.29
CA PHE A 78 8.09 17.58 10.02
C PHE A 78 9.36 17.69 10.86
N ARG A 79 9.22 17.59 12.19
CA ARG A 79 10.31 17.47 13.17
C ARG A 79 11.60 18.25 12.83
N GLY A 80 11.72 19.48 13.30
CA GLY A 80 12.87 20.32 12.95
C GLY A 80 12.78 20.78 11.49
N ASP A 81 13.85 20.58 10.72
CA ASP A 81 13.98 21.11 9.36
C ASP A 81 13.51 20.14 8.25
N TYR A 82 12.98 18.97 8.63
CA TYR A 82 12.45 18.01 7.67
C TYR A 82 11.04 18.42 7.20
N LEU A 83 10.63 17.82 6.08
CA LEU A 83 9.27 17.93 5.56
C LEU A 83 8.63 16.56 5.54
N LYS A 84 7.31 16.54 5.73
CA LYS A 84 6.43 15.44 5.36
C LYS A 84 5.51 15.93 4.25
N PHE A 85 4.78 15.00 3.63
CA PHE A 85 3.72 15.38 2.71
C PHE A 85 2.58 14.39 2.72
N ASP A 86 1.40 14.89 2.37
CA ASP A 86 0.24 14.08 2.08
C ASP A 86 0.18 13.83 0.56
N PHE A 87 -0.02 12.55 0.21
CA PHE A 87 -0.10 12.07 -1.16
C PHE A 87 -1.55 11.63 -1.46
N LEU A 88 -2.21 12.38 -2.33
CA LEU A 88 -3.65 12.26 -2.59
C LEU A 88 -3.91 11.98 -4.06
N ARG A 89 -4.74 10.97 -4.37
CA ARG A 89 -5.29 10.80 -5.73
C ARG A 89 -6.44 11.79 -5.92
N LYS A 90 -6.34 12.67 -6.93
CA LYS A 90 -7.37 13.67 -7.24
C LYS A 90 -8.71 12.99 -7.53
N GLY A 91 -9.79 13.50 -6.93
CA GLY A 91 -11.14 12.95 -7.07
C GLY A 91 -11.41 11.66 -6.27
N SER A 92 -10.46 11.21 -5.44
CA SER A 92 -10.67 10.10 -4.51
C SER A 92 -11.28 10.60 -3.20
N SER A 93 -12.19 9.82 -2.62
CA SER A 93 -12.67 10.02 -1.24
C SER A 93 -11.78 9.33 -0.19
N LEU A 94 -10.73 8.63 -0.62
CA LEU A 94 -9.79 7.98 0.29
C LEU A 94 -8.94 9.02 1.00
N THR A 95 -8.67 8.78 2.28
CA THR A 95 -7.75 9.58 3.09
C THR A 95 -6.38 9.65 2.41
N PRO A 96 -5.74 10.83 2.33
CA PRO A 96 -4.38 10.95 1.83
C PRO A 96 -3.41 10.02 2.59
N GLY A 97 -2.42 9.50 1.88
CA GLY A 97 -1.31 8.81 2.52
C GLY A 97 -0.28 9.83 2.99
N MET A 98 0.02 9.87 4.29
CA MET A 98 1.12 10.69 4.81
C MET A 98 2.46 9.99 4.56
N TYR A 99 3.46 10.73 4.09
CA TYR A 99 4.81 10.25 3.83
C TYR A 99 5.84 11.10 4.59
N VAL A 100 6.78 10.43 5.24
CA VAL A 100 7.86 11.05 6.04
C VAL A 100 9.22 10.54 5.59
N PRO A 101 10.32 11.24 5.88
CA PRO A 101 11.67 10.74 5.60
C PRO A 101 11.90 9.36 6.23
N ASP A 102 12.51 8.46 5.47
CA ASP A 102 12.86 7.12 5.96
C ASP A 102 13.89 7.18 7.09
N GLU A 103 14.91 8.01 6.92
CA GLU A 103 15.98 8.23 7.89
C GLU A 103 16.33 9.72 8.02
N GLU A 104 16.54 10.19 9.24
CA GLU A 104 16.83 11.61 9.50
C GLU A 104 18.31 11.93 9.16
N ALA A 105 19.24 10.98 9.34
CA ALA A 105 20.64 11.19 8.99
C ALA A 105 20.85 11.54 7.50
N PHE A 106 20.12 10.85 6.62
CA PHE A 106 20.08 11.14 5.19
C PHE A 106 18.83 10.51 4.57
N PRO A 107 17.78 11.30 4.26
CA PRO A 107 16.56 10.80 3.63
C PRO A 107 16.83 10.25 2.22
N ALA A 108 16.92 8.92 2.08
CA ALA A 108 17.11 8.26 0.79
C ALA A 108 15.78 8.08 0.06
N THR A 109 14.70 7.91 0.84
CA THR A 109 13.33 7.74 0.35
C THR A 109 12.36 8.45 1.30
N PHE A 110 11.11 8.62 0.88
CA PHE A 110 10.02 8.84 1.81
C PHE A 110 9.25 7.55 2.02
N VAL A 111 8.87 7.26 3.27
CA VAL A 111 8.12 6.08 3.67
C VAL A 111 6.71 6.48 4.10
N ARG A 112 5.72 5.68 3.74
CA ARG A 112 4.36 5.90 4.21
C ARG A 112 4.31 5.78 5.73
N ALA A 113 3.51 6.63 6.35
CA ALA A 113 3.41 6.72 7.78
C ALA A 113 2.02 7.14 8.24
N ARG A 114 1.75 6.93 9.53
CA ARG A 114 0.64 7.56 10.25
C ARG A 114 1.08 7.90 11.66
N TYR A 115 0.41 8.86 12.27
CA TYR A 115 0.55 9.05 13.70
C TYR A 115 -0.13 7.93 14.48
N GLU A 116 0.50 7.51 15.59
CA GLU A 116 -0.10 6.56 16.52
C GLU A 116 -0.89 7.32 17.62
N GLY A 117 -2.09 6.83 17.94
CA GLY A 117 -2.95 7.38 19.00
C GLY A 117 -3.97 8.41 18.51
N ASN A 118 -4.68 9.01 19.48
CA ASN A 118 -5.64 10.09 19.24
C ASN A 118 -4.93 11.47 19.21
N GLN A 119 -5.67 12.55 18.92
CA GLN A 119 -5.10 13.90 18.80
C GLN A 119 -4.26 14.33 20.03
N GLU A 120 -4.73 14.05 21.25
CA GLU A 120 -4.01 14.39 22.48
C GLU A 120 -2.68 13.62 22.58
N MET A 121 -2.69 12.32 22.28
CA MET A 121 -1.48 11.49 22.26
C MET A 121 -0.50 11.95 21.19
N ILE A 122 -0.99 12.37 20.02
CA ILE A 122 -0.18 12.88 18.92
C ILE A 122 0.56 14.14 19.36
N GLU A 123 -0.15 15.09 19.97
CA GLU A 123 0.42 16.33 20.49
C GLU A 123 1.43 16.08 21.61
N LYS A 124 1.16 15.09 22.47
CA LYS A 124 1.98 14.78 23.65
C LYS A 124 3.23 13.97 23.32
N TYR A 125 3.12 12.99 22.43
CA TYR A 125 4.14 11.97 22.21
C TYR A 125 4.78 11.98 20.83
N ASP A 126 4.11 12.52 19.82
CA ASP A 126 4.59 12.60 18.42
C ASP A 126 5.10 11.25 17.89
N VAL A 127 4.38 10.16 18.17
CA VAL A 127 4.76 8.81 17.73
C VAL A 127 4.24 8.55 16.33
N ILE A 128 5.12 7.97 15.49
CA ILE A 128 4.80 7.62 14.11
C ILE A 128 5.02 6.14 13.89
N GLU A 129 4.03 5.51 13.27
CA GLU A 129 4.13 4.19 12.66
C GLU A 129 4.51 4.35 11.19
N ARG A 130 5.49 3.57 10.73
CA ARG A 130 5.98 3.56 9.35
C ARG A 130 5.59 2.25 8.69
N PHE A 131 5.15 2.32 7.44
CA PHE A 131 4.85 1.20 6.57
C PHE A 131 5.96 1.13 5.52
N ASN A 132 6.97 0.28 5.77
CA ASN A 132 8.23 0.28 5.04
C ASN A 132 8.10 -0.18 3.59
N GLU A 133 6.98 -0.80 3.26
CA GLU A 133 6.62 -1.40 1.98
C GLU A 133 6.18 -0.34 0.95
N ASP A 134 5.69 0.81 1.42
CA ASP A 134 5.22 1.90 0.56
C ASP A 134 6.23 3.05 0.59
N ARG A 135 6.97 3.26 -0.51
CA ARG A 135 7.98 4.32 -0.60
C ARG A 135 7.80 5.25 -1.79
N ILE A 136 8.23 6.51 -1.62
CA ILE A 136 8.24 7.52 -2.67
C ILE A 136 9.65 8.10 -2.86
N VAL A 137 10.04 8.28 -4.12
CA VAL A 137 11.32 8.87 -4.52
C VAL A 137 11.11 9.95 -5.58
N PHE A 138 11.66 11.13 -5.34
CA PHE A 138 11.71 12.26 -6.26
C PHE A 138 13.04 12.25 -7.02
N LEU A 139 13.00 12.24 -8.36
CA LEU A 139 14.20 12.39 -9.20
C LEU A 139 13.91 13.27 -10.42
N GLY A 140 14.45 14.49 -10.41
CA GLY A 140 14.22 15.47 -11.47
C GLY A 140 12.72 15.78 -11.57
N GLU A 141 12.15 15.55 -12.75
CA GLU A 141 10.72 15.75 -13.02
C GLU A 141 9.83 14.55 -12.68
N TRP A 142 10.43 13.43 -12.23
CA TRP A 142 9.73 12.17 -11.98
C TRP A 142 9.54 11.92 -10.49
N VAL A 143 8.37 11.37 -10.16
CA VAL A 143 8.04 10.84 -8.83
C VAL A 143 7.76 9.36 -8.99
N TYR A 144 8.46 8.53 -8.22
CA TYR A 144 8.32 7.09 -8.22
C TYR A 144 7.60 6.66 -6.94
N VAL A 145 6.54 5.86 -7.09
CA VAL A 145 5.91 5.12 -5.99
C VAL A 145 6.37 3.68 -6.11
N LEU A 146 6.91 3.14 -5.02
CA LEU A 146 7.59 1.86 -4.97
C LEU A 146 6.86 0.92 -4.03
N GLU A 147 6.63 -0.30 -4.51
CA GLU A 147 6.46 -1.47 -3.65
C GLU A 147 7.85 -1.95 -3.24
N TRP A 148 8.13 -1.86 -1.95
CA TRP A 148 9.48 -1.92 -1.43
C TRP A 148 9.75 -3.19 -0.63
N ASN A 149 10.79 -3.92 -1.01
CA ASN A 149 11.43 -4.92 -0.16
C ASN A 149 12.82 -4.43 0.27
N SER A 150 13.66 -4.02 -0.68
CA SER A 150 14.99 -3.44 -0.43
C SER A 150 15.45 -2.53 -1.57
N LYS A 151 16.61 -1.88 -1.42
CA LYS A 151 17.23 -1.07 -2.49
C LYS A 151 17.64 -1.90 -3.73
N ASP A 152 17.73 -3.22 -3.55
CA ASP A 152 18.13 -4.18 -4.59
C ASP A 152 16.94 -5.00 -5.09
N ASP A 153 15.77 -4.86 -4.46
CA ASP A 153 14.55 -5.60 -4.75
C ASP A 153 13.33 -4.71 -4.49
N PHE A 154 12.83 -4.09 -5.54
CA PHE A 154 11.66 -3.21 -5.49
C PHE A 154 10.92 -3.25 -6.83
N VAL A 155 9.62 -2.97 -6.77
CA VAL A 155 8.78 -2.80 -7.96
C VAL A 155 8.35 -1.35 -8.05
N ILE A 156 8.44 -0.77 -9.25
CA ILE A 156 7.90 0.55 -9.53
C ILE A 156 6.41 0.39 -9.79
N ASP A 157 5.59 0.70 -8.79
CA ASP A 157 4.12 0.63 -8.87
C ASP A 157 3.56 1.85 -9.64
N LYS A 158 4.14 3.05 -9.44
CA LYS A 158 3.73 4.25 -10.20
C LYS A 158 4.92 5.09 -10.61
N VAL A 159 4.84 5.62 -11.83
CA VAL A 159 5.67 6.73 -12.30
C VAL A 159 4.77 7.92 -12.56
N LEU A 160 5.07 9.04 -11.92
CA LEU A 160 4.34 10.29 -12.06
C LEU A 160 5.27 11.36 -12.61
N ARG A 161 4.71 12.30 -13.35
CA ARG A 161 5.42 13.49 -13.82
C ARG A 161 4.66 14.74 -13.46
N ALA A 162 5.38 15.78 -13.12
CA ALA A 162 4.81 17.07 -12.76
C ALA A 162 3.86 17.62 -13.84
N GLY A 163 2.77 18.24 -13.37
CA GLY A 163 1.75 18.89 -14.19
C GLY A 163 0.41 18.14 -14.22
N GLU A 164 -0.65 18.90 -14.45
CA GLU A 164 -1.97 18.36 -14.81
C GLU A 164 -2.09 18.28 -16.33
N VAL A 165 -2.55 17.14 -16.84
CA VAL A 165 -2.71 16.91 -18.27
C VAL A 165 -4.12 16.39 -18.51
N SER A 166 -4.93 17.14 -19.26
CA SER A 166 -6.33 16.82 -19.52
C SER A 166 -6.72 17.02 -21.00
N GLY A 167 -7.89 16.48 -21.38
CA GLY A 167 -8.46 16.65 -22.72
C GLY A 167 -7.51 16.28 -23.86
N ALA A 168 -7.41 17.15 -24.87
CA ALA A 168 -6.57 16.92 -26.04
C ALA A 168 -5.06 16.83 -25.72
N GLN A 169 -4.59 17.45 -24.63
CA GLN A 169 -3.21 17.33 -24.19
C GLN A 169 -2.92 15.94 -23.63
N ALA A 170 -3.86 15.34 -22.90
CA ALA A 170 -3.73 13.98 -22.35
C ALA A 170 -3.66 12.93 -23.45
N VAL A 171 -4.46 13.09 -24.52
CA VAL A 171 -4.39 12.23 -25.70
C VAL A 171 -3.02 12.31 -26.37
N LYS A 172 -2.51 13.53 -26.60
CA LYS A 172 -1.17 13.75 -27.21
C LYS A 172 -0.05 13.19 -26.33
N ALA A 173 -0.14 13.38 -25.01
CA ALA A 173 0.83 12.86 -24.06
C ALA A 173 0.81 11.33 -24.04
N SER A 174 -0.37 10.70 -24.11
CA SER A 174 -0.53 9.24 -24.15
C SER A 174 0.13 8.62 -25.39
N PHE A 175 -0.03 9.22 -26.58
CA PHE A 175 0.65 8.74 -27.78
C PHE A 175 2.18 8.80 -27.69
N LYS A 176 2.71 9.78 -26.94
CA LYS A 176 4.17 9.94 -26.73
C LYS A 176 4.68 9.17 -25.52
N ALA A 177 3.80 8.71 -24.63
CA ALA A 177 4.15 8.13 -23.34
C ALA A 177 5.12 6.95 -23.49
N LYS A 178 4.81 5.97 -24.34
CA LYS A 178 5.66 4.80 -24.55
C LYS A 178 7.09 5.16 -24.95
N LYS A 179 7.27 6.17 -25.82
CA LYS A 179 8.60 6.63 -26.23
C LYS A 179 9.32 7.34 -25.09
N LEU A 180 8.63 8.27 -24.41
CA LEU A 180 9.21 9.04 -23.30
C LEU A 180 9.65 8.12 -22.15
N MET A 181 8.79 7.18 -21.76
CA MET A 181 9.06 6.25 -20.66
C MET A 181 10.23 5.30 -20.96
N LYS A 182 10.33 4.79 -22.20
CA LYS A 182 11.48 3.98 -22.62
C LYS A 182 12.80 4.76 -22.65
N GLN A 183 12.75 6.05 -22.97
CA GLN A 183 13.94 6.90 -23.03
C GLN A 183 14.47 7.29 -21.64
N ALA A 184 13.61 7.33 -20.63
CA ALA A 184 13.97 7.77 -19.29
C ALA A 184 14.70 6.68 -18.46
N ASP A 185 14.73 5.43 -18.93
CA ASP A 185 15.38 4.28 -18.27
C ASP A 185 15.13 4.27 -16.74
N HIS A 186 13.84 4.22 -16.39
CA HIS A 186 13.36 4.46 -15.03
C HIS A 186 14.00 3.56 -13.99
N TYR A 187 14.07 2.26 -14.27
CA TYR A 187 14.65 1.29 -13.34
C TYR A 187 16.14 1.58 -13.11
N ALA A 188 16.95 1.70 -14.18
CA ALA A 188 18.39 1.93 -14.02
C ALA A 188 18.70 3.28 -13.36
N THR A 189 17.94 4.32 -13.70
CA THR A 189 18.04 5.65 -13.09
C THR A 189 17.75 5.59 -11.60
N LEU A 190 16.64 4.95 -11.22
CA LEU A 190 16.24 4.81 -9.83
C LEU A 190 17.22 3.93 -9.04
N LYS A 191 17.65 2.79 -9.60
CA LYS A 191 18.65 1.90 -8.99
C LYS A 191 19.96 2.63 -8.70
N THR A 192 20.46 3.38 -9.68
CA THR A 192 21.69 4.17 -9.55
C THR A 192 21.56 5.21 -8.45
N TYR A 193 20.40 5.87 -8.35
CA TYR A 193 20.14 6.82 -7.27
C TYR A 193 20.11 6.13 -5.90
N LEU A 194 19.32 5.05 -5.77
CA LEU A 194 19.15 4.33 -4.51
C LEU A 194 20.48 3.80 -3.99
N ASP A 195 21.33 3.23 -4.85
CA ASP A 195 22.65 2.73 -4.43
C ASP A 195 23.52 3.84 -3.84
N LYS A 196 23.54 5.02 -4.47
CA LYS A 196 24.30 6.17 -3.95
C LYS A 196 23.67 6.72 -2.65
N ALA A 197 22.35 6.84 -2.62
CA ALA A 197 21.62 7.41 -1.49
C ALA A 197 21.76 6.56 -0.24
N PHE A 198 21.60 5.24 -0.37
CA PHE A 198 21.77 4.31 0.74
C PHE A 198 23.23 4.16 1.16
N ALA A 199 24.20 4.26 0.24
CA ALA A 199 25.61 4.34 0.62
C ALA A 199 25.89 5.59 1.47
N LYS A 200 25.33 6.76 1.10
CA LYS A 200 25.47 7.99 1.87
C LYS A 200 24.76 7.93 3.22
N GLN A 201 23.57 7.33 3.25
CA GLN A 201 22.84 7.08 4.49
C GLN A 201 23.66 6.18 5.44
N ALA A 202 24.24 5.08 4.94
CA ALA A 202 25.08 4.19 5.74
C ALA A 202 26.36 4.88 6.27
N GLU A 203 26.93 5.83 5.51
CA GLU A 203 28.07 6.64 5.93
C GLU A 203 27.71 7.58 7.10
N LEU A 204 26.55 8.24 7.02
CA LEU A 204 26.17 9.30 7.97
C LEU A 204 25.44 8.79 9.21
N LEU A 205 24.70 7.68 9.08
CA LEU A 205 23.81 7.17 10.12
C LEU A 205 24.51 6.88 11.47
N PRO A 206 25.69 6.24 11.53
CA PRO A 206 26.33 5.93 12.81
C PRO A 206 26.68 7.19 13.62
N THR A 207 27.20 8.22 12.96
CA THR A 207 27.53 9.51 13.60
C THR A 207 26.26 10.20 14.08
N TRP A 208 25.24 10.27 13.23
CA TRP A 208 23.95 10.86 13.59
C TRP A 208 23.32 10.15 14.79
N GLN A 209 23.32 8.81 14.83
CA GLN A 209 22.76 8.04 15.95
C GLN A 209 23.51 8.29 17.25
N LYS A 210 24.83 8.42 17.20
CA LYS A 210 25.65 8.74 18.37
C LYS A 210 25.30 10.13 18.92
N GLU A 211 25.22 11.12 18.05
CA GLU A 211 24.90 12.51 18.40
C GLU A 211 23.45 12.69 18.88
N ASN A 212 22.53 11.86 18.39
CA ASN A 212 21.09 11.94 18.67
C ASN A 212 20.57 10.81 19.58
N SER A 213 21.46 10.14 20.32
CA SER A 213 21.11 8.98 21.15
C SER A 213 19.99 9.26 22.17
N ALA A 214 20.01 10.43 22.83
CA ALA A 214 18.96 10.86 23.75
C ALA A 214 17.58 11.06 23.06
N LEU A 215 17.59 11.60 21.84
CA LEU A 215 16.37 11.77 21.04
C LEU A 215 15.78 10.41 20.63
N ILE A 216 16.63 9.48 20.18
CA ILE A 216 16.22 8.12 19.83
C ILE A 216 15.60 7.42 21.04
N GLN A 217 16.26 7.50 22.19
CA GLN A 217 15.76 6.90 23.43
C GLN A 217 14.42 7.50 23.85
N LYS A 218 14.27 8.83 23.80
CA LYS A 218 13.00 9.51 24.10
C LYS A 218 11.86 9.03 23.17
N ARG A 219 12.13 8.86 21.88
CA ARG A 219 11.14 8.36 20.91
C ARG A 219 10.72 6.91 21.20
N LEU A 220 11.68 6.05 21.57
CA LEU A 220 11.38 4.68 21.98
C LEU A 220 10.51 4.64 23.25
N GLU A 221 10.79 5.50 24.21
CA GLU A 221 9.98 5.64 25.43
C GLU A 221 8.59 6.19 25.14
N ASN A 222 8.48 7.21 24.29
CA ASN A 222 7.18 7.74 23.86
C ASN A 222 6.34 6.67 23.16
N LYS A 223 6.95 5.85 22.30
CA LYS A 223 6.24 4.72 21.67
C LYS A 223 5.68 3.75 22.70
N LYS A 224 6.47 3.39 23.71
CA LYS A 224 6.00 2.54 24.82
C LYS A 224 4.83 3.17 25.58
N LYS A 225 4.87 4.48 25.83
CA LYS A 225 3.80 5.21 26.53
C LYS A 225 2.52 5.26 25.70
N VAL A 226 2.60 5.57 24.40
CA VAL A 226 1.44 5.57 23.50
C VAL A 226 0.79 4.18 23.46
N LEU A 227 1.58 3.12 23.28
CA LEU A 227 1.05 1.76 23.27
C LEU A 227 0.40 1.38 24.61
N ALA A 228 0.98 1.78 25.73
CA ALA A 228 0.40 1.54 27.05
C ALA A 228 -0.93 2.29 27.24
N GLU A 229 -1.02 3.55 26.83
CA GLU A 229 -2.27 4.32 26.90
C GLU A 229 -3.34 3.73 25.97
N ILE A 230 -3.01 3.39 24.72
CA ILE A 230 -3.92 2.74 23.77
C ILE A 230 -4.47 1.43 24.36
N ASN A 231 -3.59 0.58 24.91
CA ASN A 231 -4.02 -0.66 25.54
C ASN A 231 -4.94 -0.39 26.73
N GLY A 232 -4.61 0.60 27.58
CA GLY A 232 -5.48 0.99 28.69
C GLY A 232 -6.88 1.44 28.25
N TYR A 233 -6.98 2.24 27.18
CA TYR A 233 -8.28 2.63 26.61
C TYR A 233 -9.04 1.43 26.03
N ASN A 234 -8.36 0.52 25.34
CA ASN A 234 -8.97 -0.68 24.77
C ASN A 234 -9.46 -1.63 25.86
N ASP A 235 -8.65 -1.89 26.88
CA ASP A 235 -9.00 -2.75 28.00
C ASP A 235 -10.23 -2.20 28.73
N ALA A 236 -10.24 -0.90 29.04
CA ALA A 236 -11.39 -0.24 29.65
C ALA A 236 -12.66 -0.30 28.77
N PHE A 237 -12.52 -0.16 27.46
CA PHE A 237 -13.65 -0.32 26.54
C PHE A 237 -14.19 -1.75 26.55
N TRP A 238 -13.33 -2.77 26.48
CA TRP A 238 -13.77 -4.17 26.49
C TRP A 238 -14.34 -4.60 27.85
N GLU A 239 -13.95 -3.95 28.94
CA GLU A 239 -14.56 -4.12 30.27
C GLU A 239 -15.90 -3.38 30.44
N SER A 240 -16.23 -2.44 29.55
CA SER A 240 -17.48 -1.67 29.60
C SER A 240 -18.72 -2.50 29.23
N GLU A 241 -19.90 -2.02 29.60
CA GLU A 241 -21.19 -2.64 29.24
C GLU A 241 -21.35 -2.81 27.71
N GLU A 242 -20.99 -1.78 26.95
CA GLU A 242 -21.03 -1.81 25.48
C GLU A 242 -20.06 -2.83 24.90
N GLY A 243 -18.81 -2.84 25.38
CA GLY A 243 -17.79 -3.81 24.95
C GLY A 243 -18.21 -5.25 25.24
N GLN A 244 -18.74 -5.51 26.44
CA GLN A 244 -19.27 -6.82 26.82
C GLN A 244 -20.50 -7.22 25.99
N ALA A 245 -21.38 -6.27 25.65
CA ALA A 245 -22.53 -6.53 24.77
C ALA A 245 -22.08 -6.95 23.36
N ILE A 246 -21.07 -6.28 22.79
CA ILE A 246 -20.48 -6.65 21.49
C ILE A 246 -19.85 -8.05 21.57
N LEU A 247 -19.08 -8.34 22.61
CA LEU A 247 -18.47 -9.66 22.81
C LEU A 247 -19.53 -10.77 22.92
N GLN A 248 -20.62 -10.52 23.65
CA GLN A 248 -21.71 -11.47 23.78
C GLN A 248 -22.43 -11.68 22.44
N ASN A 249 -22.67 -10.62 21.68
CA ASN A 249 -23.27 -10.72 20.34
C ASN A 249 -22.40 -11.53 19.39
N ASN A 250 -21.08 -11.33 19.40
CA ASN A 250 -20.14 -12.10 18.59
C ASN A 250 -20.14 -13.59 18.98
N LYS A 251 -20.13 -13.90 20.29
CA LYS A 251 -20.26 -15.29 20.78
C LYS A 251 -21.58 -15.92 20.32
N ASN A 252 -22.68 -15.18 20.40
CA ASN A 252 -23.99 -15.66 19.96
C ASN A 252 -24.00 -15.92 18.45
N TYR A 253 -23.39 -15.05 17.64
CA TYR A 253 -23.26 -15.22 16.20
C TYR A 253 -22.40 -16.44 15.83
N GLU A 254 -21.25 -16.62 16.47
CA GLU A 254 -20.40 -17.81 16.27
C GLU A 254 -21.12 -19.09 16.67
N ASN A 255 -21.85 -19.07 17.78
CA ASN A 255 -22.66 -20.21 18.22
C ASN A 255 -23.80 -20.49 17.23
N ALA A 256 -24.46 -19.47 16.68
CA ALA A 256 -25.47 -19.64 15.64
C ALA A 256 -24.89 -20.26 14.36
N GLN A 257 -23.69 -19.87 13.94
CA GLN A 257 -22.98 -20.50 12.81
C GLN A 257 -22.56 -21.95 13.11
N LYS A 258 -22.20 -22.23 14.37
CA LYS A 258 -21.90 -23.58 14.87
C LYS A 258 -23.15 -24.45 15.06
N SER A 259 -24.34 -23.88 14.91
CA SER A 259 -25.62 -24.57 14.98
C SER A 259 -26.19 -24.78 13.59
N LEU A 260 -25.35 -25.01 12.57
CA LEU A 260 -25.79 -25.35 11.21
C LEU A 260 -25.42 -26.80 10.84
N VAL A 261 -26.29 -27.46 10.07
CA VAL A 261 -26.05 -28.76 9.45
C VAL A 261 -25.96 -28.56 7.94
N LYS A 262 -24.88 -29.05 7.31
CA LYS A 262 -24.76 -29.03 5.84
C LYS A 262 -25.35 -30.33 5.28
N ILE A 263 -26.33 -30.21 4.40
CA ILE A 263 -26.93 -31.36 3.72
C ILE A 263 -26.47 -31.36 2.27
N VAL A 264 -25.92 -32.48 1.82
CA VAL A 264 -25.43 -32.70 0.45
C VAL A 264 -26.35 -33.72 -0.23
N ASN A 265 -26.82 -33.38 -1.43
CA ASN A 265 -27.64 -34.29 -2.22
C ASN A 265 -26.83 -34.98 -3.31
N ASN A 266 -26.60 -36.28 -3.17
CA ASN A 266 -25.93 -37.14 -4.15
C ASN A 266 -26.83 -38.28 -4.65
N SER A 267 -28.15 -38.11 -4.54
CA SER A 267 -29.13 -39.16 -4.86
C SER A 267 -29.39 -39.39 -6.36
N GLY A 268 -28.72 -38.64 -7.24
CA GLY A 268 -28.95 -38.68 -8.67
C GLY A 268 -30.19 -37.93 -9.15
N HIS A 269 -30.97 -37.33 -8.25
CA HIS A 269 -32.17 -36.53 -8.56
C HIS A 269 -32.31 -35.34 -7.60
N SER A 270 -33.16 -34.36 -7.91
CA SER A 270 -33.46 -33.23 -7.01
C SER A 270 -34.24 -33.70 -5.78
N ILE A 271 -33.87 -33.23 -4.59
CA ILE A 271 -34.56 -33.57 -3.34
C ILE A 271 -35.26 -32.35 -2.75
N ARG A 272 -36.39 -32.57 -2.07
CA ARG A 272 -37.12 -31.52 -1.36
C ARG A 272 -37.09 -31.75 0.14
N LEU A 273 -36.54 -30.77 0.85
CA LEU A 273 -36.41 -30.76 2.30
C LEU A 273 -37.36 -29.73 2.92
N VAL A 274 -37.94 -30.08 4.06
CA VAL A 274 -38.83 -29.21 4.81
C VAL A 274 -38.36 -29.16 6.25
N GLY A 275 -38.17 -27.95 6.78
CA GLY A 275 -37.87 -27.73 8.19
C GLY A 275 -39.15 -27.51 8.99
N ASP A 276 -39.20 -27.97 10.23
CA ASP A 276 -40.32 -27.68 11.13
C ASP A 276 -40.57 -26.16 11.23
N GLY A 277 -41.79 -25.72 10.91
CA GLY A 277 -42.16 -24.30 10.94
C GLY A 277 -41.58 -23.43 9.81
N HIS A 278 -40.87 -24.02 8.84
CA HIS A 278 -40.23 -23.30 7.74
C HIS A 278 -40.72 -23.75 6.35
N GLY A 279 -40.46 -22.92 5.33
CA GLY A 279 -40.78 -23.24 3.94
C GLY A 279 -39.94 -24.41 3.39
N ALA A 280 -40.47 -25.09 2.38
CA ALA A 280 -39.74 -26.16 1.69
C ALA A 280 -38.59 -25.60 0.84
N THR A 281 -37.48 -26.31 0.81
CA THR A 281 -36.32 -26.03 -0.05
C THR A 281 -36.02 -27.23 -0.92
N THR A 282 -35.76 -27.00 -2.21
CA THR A 282 -35.22 -28.00 -3.13
C THR A 282 -33.69 -27.90 -3.18
N ILE A 283 -33.01 -29.05 -3.23
CA ILE A 283 -31.56 -29.17 -3.45
C ILE A 283 -31.35 -30.05 -4.69
N GLU A 284 -30.72 -29.52 -5.73
CA GLU A 284 -30.40 -30.29 -6.94
C GLU A 284 -29.33 -31.35 -6.67
N ASN A 285 -29.23 -32.35 -7.54
CA ASN A 285 -28.19 -33.37 -7.44
C ASN A 285 -26.79 -32.73 -7.55
N GLY A 286 -25.86 -33.13 -6.69
CA GLY A 286 -24.51 -32.58 -6.55
C GLY A 286 -24.44 -31.24 -5.79
N GLN A 287 -25.55 -30.70 -5.30
CA GLN A 287 -25.58 -29.46 -4.54
C GLN A 287 -25.66 -29.71 -3.03
N SER A 288 -25.36 -28.66 -2.26
CA SER A 288 -25.47 -28.67 -0.81
C SER A 288 -26.08 -27.38 -0.28
N LYS A 289 -26.73 -27.46 0.87
CA LYS A 289 -27.26 -26.29 1.59
C LYS A 289 -27.12 -26.46 3.09
N LYS A 290 -26.98 -25.33 3.79
CA LYS A 290 -26.93 -25.29 5.26
C LYS A 290 -28.32 -25.04 5.83
N PHE A 291 -28.67 -25.79 6.86
CA PHE A 291 -29.90 -25.66 7.62
C PHE A 291 -29.58 -25.43 9.09
N SER A 292 -30.52 -24.82 9.81
CA SER A 292 -30.39 -24.68 11.26
C SER A 292 -30.45 -26.03 11.94
N CYS A 293 -29.58 -26.26 12.91
CA CYS A 293 -29.52 -27.50 13.68
C CYS A 293 -30.64 -27.59 14.71
N ASP A 294 -31.27 -26.48 15.10
CA ASP A 294 -32.32 -26.43 16.12
C ASP A 294 -33.71 -26.85 15.62
N ILE A 295 -33.86 -27.16 14.33
CA ILE A 295 -35.09 -27.64 13.73
C ILE A 295 -34.94 -29.08 13.25
N ASN A 296 -36.03 -29.84 13.25
CA ASN A 296 -36.09 -31.09 12.52
C ASN A 296 -36.16 -30.78 11.02
N VAL A 297 -35.44 -31.56 10.21
CA VAL A 297 -35.56 -31.50 8.75
C VAL A 297 -36.02 -32.84 8.24
N TYR A 298 -37.02 -32.80 7.36
CA TYR A 298 -37.64 -33.97 6.77
C TYR A 298 -37.45 -33.97 5.26
N TYR A 299 -37.33 -35.17 4.70
CA TYR A 299 -37.31 -35.44 3.28
C TYR A 299 -38.74 -35.72 2.82
N SER A 300 -39.21 -34.93 1.85
CA SER A 300 -40.52 -35.12 1.24
C SER A 300 -40.41 -36.02 0.02
N THR A 301 -41.16 -37.13 0.02
CA THR A 301 -41.29 -38.05 -1.13
C THR A 301 -42.32 -37.59 -2.17
N ARG A 302 -43.03 -36.48 -1.92
CA ARG A 302 -43.93 -35.86 -2.92
C ARG A 302 -43.11 -35.19 -4.03
N GLY A 303 -43.49 -35.44 -5.28
CA GLY A 303 -42.82 -34.90 -6.46
C GLY A 303 -42.73 -33.36 -6.46
N PRO A 304 -41.84 -32.77 -7.26
CA PRO A 304 -41.50 -31.35 -7.23
C PRO A 304 -42.68 -30.39 -7.49
N GLU A 305 -43.80 -30.89 -8.02
CA GLU A 305 -44.97 -30.09 -8.43
C GLU A 305 -46.05 -29.92 -7.34
N GLU A 306 -45.99 -30.64 -6.22
CA GLU A 306 -47.03 -30.55 -5.18
C GLU A 306 -46.70 -29.47 -4.13
N THR A 307 -47.35 -28.31 -4.22
CA THR A 307 -47.25 -27.23 -3.22
C THR A 307 -48.22 -27.45 -2.06
N GLY A 308 -47.74 -28.00 -0.94
CA GLY A 308 -48.53 -28.10 0.30
C GLY A 308 -47.65 -28.37 1.51
N ALA A 309 -48.12 -27.98 2.70
CA ALA A 309 -47.52 -28.39 3.97
C ALA A 309 -47.51 -29.93 4.05
N ILE A 310 -46.47 -30.51 4.67
CA ILE A 310 -46.40 -31.95 4.93
C ILE A 310 -47.57 -32.29 5.85
N ALA A 311 -48.63 -32.86 5.28
CA ALA A 311 -49.68 -33.50 6.08
C ALA A 311 -49.08 -34.76 6.71
N ASP A 312 -49.26 -34.89 8.03
CA ASP A 312 -48.81 -36.02 8.86
C ASP A 312 -48.82 -37.35 8.09
N GLY A 313 -47.64 -37.94 7.93
CA GLY A 313 -47.48 -39.33 7.48
C GLY A 313 -46.79 -39.61 6.15
N LYS A 314 -46.15 -38.62 5.47
CA LYS A 314 -45.38 -38.87 4.23
C LYS A 314 -44.03 -38.13 4.13
N ALA A 315 -43.28 -38.06 5.22
CA ALA A 315 -41.93 -37.50 5.19
C ALA A 315 -41.00 -38.29 6.12
N ASP A 316 -39.79 -38.56 5.64
CA ASP A 316 -38.76 -39.27 6.40
C ASP A 316 -37.88 -38.25 7.11
N LEU A 317 -37.64 -38.45 8.40
CA LEU A 317 -36.76 -37.58 9.18
C LEU A 317 -35.31 -37.71 8.67
N VAL A 318 -34.74 -36.62 8.17
CA VAL A 318 -33.35 -36.57 7.70
C VAL A 318 -32.41 -36.36 8.89
N TYR A 319 -32.74 -35.39 9.76
CA TYR A 319 -32.12 -35.24 11.07
C TYR A 319 -33.06 -34.55 12.04
N SER A 320 -32.97 -34.91 13.33
CA SER A 320 -33.71 -34.25 14.39
C SER A 320 -33.01 -32.98 14.86
N ALA A 321 -33.78 -32.04 15.39
CA ALA A 321 -33.27 -30.88 16.11
C ALA A 321 -32.18 -31.29 17.11
N ASN A 322 -31.11 -30.51 17.14
CA ASN A 322 -29.90 -30.68 17.95
C ASN A 322 -29.13 -31.99 17.70
N SER A 323 -29.48 -32.76 16.67
CA SER A 323 -28.67 -33.89 16.21
C SER A 323 -27.80 -33.43 15.03
N LYS A 324 -26.49 -33.73 15.09
CA LYS A 324 -25.52 -33.47 13.99
C LYS A 324 -25.16 -32.00 13.74
N CYS A 325 -25.27 -31.10 14.73
CA CYS A 325 -24.77 -29.72 14.59
C CYS A 325 -23.28 -29.71 14.19
N ASN A 326 -22.89 -28.83 13.26
CA ASN A 326 -21.56 -28.81 12.61
C ASN A 326 -21.22 -30.04 11.79
N GLY A 327 -22.19 -30.91 11.52
CA GLY A 327 -22.03 -32.09 10.69
C GLY A 327 -22.34 -31.82 9.23
N GLU A 328 -21.81 -32.70 8.38
CA GLU A 328 -22.28 -32.89 7.02
C GLU A 328 -23.13 -34.16 6.98
N LEU A 329 -24.28 -34.09 6.31
CA LEU A 329 -25.16 -35.22 6.06
C LEU A 329 -25.35 -35.39 4.56
N GLU A 330 -25.07 -36.59 4.08
CA GLU A 330 -25.18 -36.93 2.67
C GLU A 330 -26.45 -37.76 2.44
N ILE A 331 -27.27 -37.33 1.49
CA ILE A 331 -28.43 -38.09 0.99
C ILE A 331 -27.98 -38.74 -0.32
N LYS A 332 -28.11 -40.07 -0.40
CA LYS A 332 -27.64 -40.91 -1.51
C LYS A 332 -28.78 -41.56 -2.27
#